data_AF-G9PHN6-F1
#
_entry.id   AF-G9PHN6-F1
#
_cell.length_a   1.000
_cell.length_b   1.000
_cell.length_c   1.000
_cell.angle_alpha   90.00
_cell.angle_beta   90.00
_cell.angle_gamma   90.00
#
_symmetry.space_group_name_H-M   'P 1'
#
loop_
_entity.id
_entity.type
_entity.pdbx_description
1 polymer ?
#
loop_
_entity_poly.entity_id
_entity_poly.type
_entity_poly.pdbx_seq_one_letter_code
_entity_poly.pdbx_strand_id
1 'polypeptide(L)'
;MASKLPFLIGLTGGYVLGTRAGRAQYEKIKAAAGRVVESPAVRTRVDSTKAKVSDAVKRQGEKVTDKVVESVKERLFGGPAQSNSTPVAVPEAQVRPLN
;
A
#
# COMPACT_ATOMS: atom_id res chain seq x y z
N MET A 1 -19.93 1.95 3.55
CA MET A 1 -18.58 1.49 3.95
C MET A 1 -17.73 0.93 2.80
N ALA A 2 -18.24 0.73 1.58
CA ALA A 2 -17.49 0.04 0.51
C ALA A 2 -16.45 0.90 -0.25
N SER A 3 -16.48 2.23 -0.13
CA SER A 3 -15.68 3.14 -0.98
C SER A 3 -14.17 3.14 -0.68
N LYS A 4 -13.75 2.63 0.47
CA LYS A 4 -12.33 2.61 0.90
C LYS A 4 -11.64 1.26 0.61
N LEU A 5 -12.41 0.23 0.28
CA LEU A 5 -11.92 -1.11 0.01
C LEU A 5 -10.93 -1.17 -1.17
N PRO A 6 -11.19 -0.56 -2.34
CA PRO A 6 -10.22 -0.58 -3.44
C PRO A 6 -8.93 0.17 -3.11
N PHE A 7 -9.00 1.24 -2.32
CA PHE A 7 -7.81 1.98 -1.86
C PHE A 7 -6.97 1.15 -0.90
N LEU A 8 -7.58 0.44 0.05
CA LEU A 8 -6.89 -0.46 0.97
C LEU A 8 -6.25 -1.65 0.24
N ILE A 9 -6.96 -2.25 -0.71
CA ILE A 9 -6.44 -3.33 -1.55
C ILE A 9 -5.27 -2.83 -2.40
N GLY A 10 -5.41 -1.67 -3.05
CA GLY A 10 -4.36 -1.06 -3.85
C GLY A 10 -3.13 -0.67 -3.04
N LEU A 11 -3.33 -0.12 -1.83
CA LEU A 11 -2.23 0.27 -0.94
C LEU A 11 -1.51 -0.95 -0.36
N THR A 12 -2.25 -1.96 0.10
CA THR A 12 -1.66 -3.20 0.64
C THR A 12 -0.96 -3.99 -0.46
N GLY A 13 -1.59 -4.12 -1.63
CA GLY A 13 -0.99 -4.76 -2.81
C GLY A 13 0.25 -4.02 -3.29
N GLY A 14 0.20 -2.68 -3.37
CA GLY A 14 1.34 -1.85 -3.76
C GLY A 14 2.48 -1.87 -2.74
N TYR A 15 2.17 -1.92 -1.43
CA TYR A 15 3.15 -2.04 -0.37
C TYR A 15 3.85 -3.41 -0.43
N VAL A 16 3.12 -4.52 -0.54
CA VAL A 16 3.74 -5.85 -0.64
C VAL A 16 4.62 -5.97 -1.89
N LEU A 17 4.15 -5.46 -3.04
CA LEU A 17 4.92 -5.45 -4.29
C LEU A 17 6.14 -4.51 -4.22
N GLY A 18 6.06 -3.43 -3.44
CA GLY A 18 7.11 -2.41 -3.31
C GLY A 18 8.12 -2.67 -2.19
N THR A 19 7.71 -3.28 -1.08
CA THR A 19 8.57 -3.47 0.10
C THR A 19 9.23 -4.83 0.16
N ARG A 20 8.67 -5.87 -0.48
CA ARG A 20 9.31 -7.18 -0.46
C ARG A 20 8.68 -8.15 -1.46
N ALA A 21 9.22 -8.20 -2.68
CA ALA A 21 8.98 -9.34 -3.56
C ALA A 21 10.32 -9.83 -4.13
N GLY A 22 10.59 -11.12 -3.90
CA GLY A 22 11.87 -11.78 -4.06
C GLY A 22 12.58 -11.52 -5.39
N ARG A 23 13.88 -11.28 -5.28
CA ARG A 23 14.82 -10.96 -6.37
C ARG A 23 14.71 -11.88 -7.60
N ALA A 24 14.33 -13.14 -7.44
CA ALA A 24 14.26 -14.11 -8.55
C ALA A 24 13.07 -13.90 -9.52
N GLN A 25 11.94 -13.42 -9.01
CA GLN A 25 10.73 -13.15 -9.82
C GLN A 25 10.64 -11.67 -10.22
N TYR A 26 11.21 -10.77 -9.42
CA TYR A 26 11.22 -9.34 -9.72
C TYR A 26 11.99 -9.03 -11.00
N GLU A 27 13.10 -9.71 -11.28
CA GLU A 27 13.86 -9.47 -12.51
C GLU A 27 13.08 -9.84 -13.78
N LYS A 28 12.31 -10.93 -13.74
CA LYS A 28 11.45 -11.34 -14.87
C LYS A 28 10.28 -10.38 -15.08
N ILE A 29 9.66 -9.95 -13.99
CA ILE A 29 8.53 -9.01 -14.03
C ILE A 29 9.02 -7.59 -14.36
N LYS A 30 10.21 -7.19 -13.92
CA LYS A 30 10.82 -5.88 -14.18
C LYS A 30 11.16 -5.68 -15.66
N ALA A 31 11.68 -6.71 -16.34
CA ALA A 31 11.91 -6.64 -17.78
C ALA A 31 10.59 -6.50 -18.57
N ALA A 32 9.55 -7.22 -18.17
CA ALA A 32 8.22 -7.10 -18.76
C ALA A 32 7.57 -5.74 -18.44
N ALA A 33 7.67 -5.27 -17.20
CA ALA A 33 7.17 -3.98 -16.75
C ALA A 33 7.87 -2.81 -17.44
N GLY A 34 9.19 -2.90 -17.63
CA GLY A 34 9.99 -1.94 -18.39
C GLY A 34 9.45 -1.78 -19.82
N ARG A 35 9.25 -2.89 -20.54
CA ARG A 35 8.66 -2.85 -21.89
C ARG A 35 7.26 -2.26 -21.93
N VAL A 36 6.43 -2.54 -20.92
CA VAL A 36 5.07 -1.98 -20.85
C VAL A 36 5.10 -0.47 -20.60
N VAL A 37 5.95 -0.01 -19.68
CA VAL A 37 6.16 1.41 -19.37
C VAL A 37 6.76 2.18 -20.56
N GLU A 38 7.61 1.53 -21.35
CA GLU A 38 8.21 2.14 -22.54
C GLU A 38 7.25 2.26 -23.73
N SER A 39 6.07 1.63 -23.68
CA SER A 39 5.13 1.70 -24.79
C SER A 39 4.54 3.12 -24.98
N PRO A 40 4.36 3.58 -26.23
CA PRO A 40 3.82 4.92 -26.52
C PRO A 40 2.37 5.09 -26.01
N ALA A 41 1.61 4.00 -25.93
CA ALA A 41 0.27 4.00 -25.35
C ALA A 41 0.29 4.29 -23.84
N VAL A 42 1.30 3.80 -23.12
CA VAL A 42 1.44 4.09 -21.69
C VAL A 42 1.97 5.50 -21.47
N ARG A 43 2.95 5.97 -22.25
CA ARG A 43 3.44 7.37 -22.17
C ARG A 43 2.31 8.38 -22.37
N THR A 44 1.51 8.22 -23.43
CA THR A 44 0.38 9.11 -23.74
C THR A 44 -0.68 9.13 -22.62
N ARG A 45 -0.98 7.95 -22.03
CA ARG A 45 -1.91 7.85 -20.91
C ARG A 45 -1.34 8.47 -19.65
N VAL A 46 -0.06 8.22 -19.34
CA VAL A 46 0.61 8.80 -18.17
C VAL A 46 0.66 10.32 -18.27
N ASP A 47 1.00 10.89 -19.43
CA ASP A 47 1.07 12.35 -19.58
C ASP A 47 -0.32 13.00 -19.46
N SER A 48 -1.33 12.39 -20.07
CA SER A 48 -2.73 12.85 -19.95
C SER A 48 -3.25 12.72 -18.51
N THR A 49 -2.85 11.68 -17.80
CA THR A 49 -3.23 11.44 -16.40
C THR A 49 -2.46 12.37 -15.45
N LYS A 50 -1.17 12.63 -15.68
CA LYS A 50 -0.36 13.55 -14.86
C LYS A 50 -0.95 14.96 -14.86
N ALA A 51 -1.36 15.47 -16.01
CA ALA A 51 -2.00 16.79 -16.09
C ALA A 51 -3.27 16.86 -15.24
N LYS A 52 -4.19 15.89 -15.42
CA LYS A 52 -5.46 15.82 -14.68
C LYS A 52 -5.27 15.60 -13.18
N VAL A 53 -4.31 14.77 -12.80
CA VAL A 53 -3.98 14.49 -11.40
C VAL A 53 -3.35 15.72 -10.75
N SER A 54 -2.45 16.44 -11.42
CA SER A 54 -1.88 17.68 -10.90
C SER A 54 -2.94 18.73 -10.60
N ASP A 55 -3.88 18.96 -11.51
CA ASP A 55 -4.99 19.91 -11.28
C ASP A 55 -5.92 19.46 -10.14
N ALA A 56 -6.26 18.18 -10.09
CA ALA A 56 -7.07 17.63 -9.00
C ALA A 56 -6.35 17.71 -7.66
N VAL A 57 -5.06 17.38 -7.60
CA VAL A 57 -4.24 17.45 -6.38
C VAL A 57 -4.06 18.89 -5.92
N LYS A 58 -3.88 19.86 -6.82
CA LYS A 58 -3.82 21.28 -6.43
C LYS A 58 -5.13 21.77 -5.82
N ARG A 59 -6.28 21.33 -6.35
CA ARG A 59 -7.61 21.75 -5.89
C ARG A 59 -8.11 21.01 -4.64
N GLN A 60 -7.78 19.73 -4.50
CA GLN A 60 -8.24 18.88 -3.39
C GLN A 60 -7.16 18.61 -2.34
N GLY A 61 -5.88 18.84 -2.65
CA GLY A 61 -4.74 18.40 -1.83
C GLY A 61 -4.72 19.02 -0.44
N GLU A 62 -5.02 20.31 -0.33
CA GLU A 62 -5.07 21.01 0.97
C GLU A 62 -6.16 20.40 1.88
N LYS A 63 -7.40 20.31 1.37
CA LYS A 63 -8.55 19.73 2.10
C LYS A 63 -8.36 18.26 2.49
N VAL A 64 -7.66 17.48 1.66
CA VAL A 64 -7.38 16.07 1.95
C VAL A 64 -6.24 15.95 2.96
N THR A 65 -5.23 16.81 2.90
CA THR A 65 -4.13 16.85 3.88
C THR A 65 -4.65 17.17 5.26
N ASP A 66 -5.51 18.20 5.41
CA ASP A 66 -6.12 18.54 6.70
C ASP A 66 -6.95 17.40 7.27
N LYS A 67 -7.78 16.74 6.45
CA LYS A 67 -8.56 15.57 6.90
C LYS A 67 -7.71 14.39 7.32
N VAL A 68 -6.59 14.15 6.63
CA VAL A 68 -5.65 13.07 6.99
C VAL A 68 -4.94 13.39 8.29
N VAL A 69 -4.45 14.62 8.46
CA VAL A 69 -3.83 15.08 9.71
C VAL A 69 -4.80 14.98 10.87
N GLU A 70 -6.05 15.43 10.70
CA GLU A 70 -7.09 15.33 11.72
C GLU A 70 -7.42 13.86 12.05
N SER A 71 -7.58 13.00 11.04
CA SER A 71 -7.84 11.57 11.26
C SER A 71 -6.69 10.86 11.98
N VAL A 72 -5.45 11.24 11.68
CA VAL A 72 -4.25 10.71 12.36
C VAL A 72 -4.17 11.23 13.79
N LYS A 73 -4.44 12.52 14.00
CA LYS A 73 -4.48 13.15 15.32
C LYS A 73 -5.59 12.55 16.19
N GLU A 74 -6.79 12.38 15.67
CA GLU A 74 -7.92 11.73 16.34
C GLU A 74 -7.62 10.26 16.69
N ARG A 75 -6.94 9.52 15.81
CA ARG A 75 -6.52 8.13 16.08
C ARG A 75 -5.34 8.01 17.05
N LEU A 76 -4.45 9.00 17.08
CA LEU A 76 -3.26 9.01 17.92
C LEU A 76 -3.57 9.57 19.32
N PHE A 77 -4.53 10.49 19.43
CA PHE A 77 -4.82 11.22 20.66
C PHE A 77 -6.27 11.07 21.17
N GLY A 78 -7.19 10.45 20.42
CA GLY A 78 -8.64 10.45 20.69
C GLY A 78 -9.30 9.11 21.08
N GLY A 79 -8.61 7.97 21.13
CA GLY A 79 -9.23 6.70 21.56
C GLY A 79 -8.32 5.47 21.48
N PRO A 80 -8.56 4.43 22.30
CA PRO A 80 -7.54 3.50 22.75
C PRO A 80 -6.99 2.66 21.60
N ALA A 81 -5.71 2.35 21.73
CA ALA A 81 -5.03 1.31 20.97
C ALA A 81 -5.76 -0.04 21.14
N GLN A 82 -6.79 -0.31 20.33
CA GLN A 82 -7.09 -1.68 19.94
C GLN A 82 -6.09 -2.11 18.86
N SER A 83 -4.84 -2.18 19.31
CA SER A 83 -4.00 -3.32 18.97
C SER A 83 -4.79 -4.54 19.42
N ASN A 84 -5.56 -5.16 18.53
CA ASN A 84 -5.85 -6.58 18.67
C ASN A 84 -4.52 -7.31 18.52
N SER A 85 -3.64 -7.18 19.50
CA SER A 85 -2.65 -8.18 19.84
C SER A 85 -3.43 -9.37 20.34
N THR A 86 -4.01 -10.16 19.42
CA THR A 86 -4.07 -11.59 19.68
C THR A 86 -2.62 -12.02 19.82
N PRO A 87 -2.18 -12.45 21.01
CA PRO A 87 -0.84 -13.01 21.14
C PRO A 87 -0.77 -14.15 20.14
N VAL A 88 0.16 -14.04 19.18
CA VAL A 88 0.51 -15.19 18.35
C VAL A 88 0.99 -16.23 19.34
N ALA A 89 0.14 -17.22 19.61
CA ALA A 89 0.49 -18.36 20.42
C ALA A 89 1.67 -19.02 19.72
N VAL A 90 2.86 -18.89 20.31
CA VAL A 90 4.03 -19.66 19.92
C VAL A 90 3.65 -21.12 20.18
N PRO A 91 3.51 -21.99 19.16
CA PRO A 91 3.28 -23.40 19.43
C PRO A 91 4.48 -23.89 20.22
N GLU A 92 4.19 -24.33 21.45
CA GLU A 92 5.15 -24.94 22.35
C GLU A 92 5.89 -26.03 21.57
N ALA A 93 7.17 -25.80 21.29
CA ALA A 93 7.99 -26.78 20.61
C ALA A 93 8.07 -28.00 21.52
N GLN A 94 7.32 -29.04 21.17
CA GLN A 94 7.31 -30.32 21.85
C GLN A 94 8.72 -30.91 21.80
N VAL A 95 9.48 -30.71 22.86
CA VAL A 95 10.78 -31.36 23.06
C VAL A 95 10.49 -32.83 23.31
N ARG A 96 10.68 -33.66 22.29
CA ARG A 96 10.65 -35.12 22.39
C ARG A 96 11.95 -35.55 23.10
N PRO A 97 11.93 -36.06 24.35
CA PRO A 97 13.08 -36.76 24.87
C PRO A 97 13.22 -38.10 24.11
N LEU A 98 14.37 -38.29 23.48
CA LEU A 98 14.79 -39.57 22.93
C LEU A 98 15.30 -40.41 24.09
N ASN A 99 14.54 -41.42 24.48
CA ASN A 99 15.01 -42.49 25.36
C ASN A 99 14.48 -43.83 24.85
#